data_AF-A0A3A6DYB2-F1
#
_entry.id   AF-A0A3A6DYB2-F1
#
_cell.length_a   1.000
_cell.length_b   1.000
_cell.length_c   1.000
_cell.angle_alpha   90.00
_cell.angle_beta   90.00
_cell.angle_gamma   90.00
#
_symmetry.space_group_name_H-M   'P 1'
#
loop_
_entity.id
_entity.type
_entity.pdbx_description
1 polymer ?
#
loop_
_entity_poly.entity_id
_entity_poly.type
_entity_poly.pdbx_seq_one_letter_code
_entity_poly.pdbx_strand_id
1 'polypeptide(L)'
;MIEKGDTMRKNKKGFTLVEIIVVLVIIGILMALAVPAVMSYIKKAADTKLISEARTVMVASKEKGIELVKEGKLHQLTSSGSKTDIINRSEIEDGQLMEIQLNSAKNGAGSFVVKIQDAYVRYDDAKQSYEVLDSYNNLYSKTNIISESIFSNNKAIEKIIEVFNKNTDTLNSEGKNYGIPIREALADTLKEAGITDDDYSFRIDKKVNNKYTITVSDRRIIETDINNNSTVNVVQYSYQYDPVNKKFIKQDGIKTAVSKIVNGNYNGTSSDTYPALDLDSLEDKDWEDIK
;
A
#
# COMPACT_ATOMS: atom_id res chain seq x y z
N MET A 1 -58.70 69.79 -30.25
CA MET A 1 -58.34 68.72 -29.31
C MET A 1 -56.86 68.87 -28.99
N ILE A 2 -56.50 69.11 -27.72
CA ILE A 2 -55.10 69.18 -27.26
C ILE A 2 -54.92 67.98 -26.32
N GLU A 3 -54.03 67.07 -26.70
CA GLU A 3 -53.69 65.87 -25.97
C GLU A 3 -52.79 66.25 -24.78
N LYS A 4 -53.30 66.14 -23.56
CA LYS A 4 -52.51 66.30 -22.34
C LYS A 4 -51.72 65.01 -22.11
N GLY A 5 -50.41 65.05 -22.34
CA GLY A 5 -49.48 63.99 -21.94
C GLY A 5 -49.42 63.90 -20.42
N ASP A 6 -50.00 62.85 -19.86
CA ASP A 6 -49.95 62.53 -18.44
C ASP A 6 -48.58 61.91 -18.11
N THR A 7 -47.66 62.71 -17.58
CA THR A 7 -46.35 62.24 -17.12
C THR A 7 -46.50 61.39 -15.85
N MET A 8 -46.75 60.09 -16.01
CA MET A 8 -46.63 59.10 -14.94
C MET A 8 -45.17 59.02 -14.44
N ARG A 9 -44.84 59.78 -13.39
CA ARG A 9 -43.63 59.57 -12.60
C ARG A 9 -43.76 58.24 -11.86
N LYS A 10 -43.26 57.16 -12.46
CA LYS A 10 -43.10 55.86 -11.78
C LYS A 10 -42.10 56.04 -10.64
N ASN A 11 -42.59 56.05 -9.40
CA ASN A 11 -41.77 55.92 -8.19
C ASN A 11 -41.03 54.58 -8.23
N LYS A 12 -39.81 54.56 -8.77
CA LYS A 12 -38.88 53.45 -8.58
C LYS A 12 -38.39 53.50 -7.14
N LYS A 13 -39.11 52.83 -6.22
CA LYS A 13 -38.57 52.49 -4.90
C LYS A 13 -37.38 51.56 -5.15
N GLY A 14 -36.18 52.12 -5.15
CA GLY A 14 -34.95 51.33 -5.21
C GLY A 14 -34.76 50.59 -3.89
N PHE A 15 -34.22 49.37 -3.96
CA PHE A 15 -33.76 48.64 -2.78
C PHE A 15 -32.75 49.49 -2.00
N THR A 16 -32.88 49.55 -0.69
CA THR A 16 -31.91 50.22 0.16
C THR A 16 -30.68 49.33 0.36
N LEU A 17 -29.51 49.95 0.54
CA LEU A 17 -28.26 49.23 0.82
C LEU A 17 -28.39 48.37 2.10
N VAL A 18 -29.16 48.86 3.08
CA VAL A 18 -29.43 48.16 4.34
C VAL A 18 -30.21 46.87 4.11
N GLU A 19 -31.24 46.88 3.26
CA GLU A 19 -32.02 45.67 2.94
C GLU A 19 -31.15 44.58 2.30
N ILE A 20 -30.22 44.96 1.42
CA ILE A 20 -29.30 44.00 0.80
C ILE A 20 -28.31 43.43 1.83
N ILE A 21 -27.78 44.24 2.74
CA ILE A 21 -26.84 43.77 3.76
C ILE A 21 -27.52 42.76 4.70
N VAL A 22 -28.75 43.04 5.15
CA VAL A 22 -29.49 42.11 6.03
C VAL A 22 -29.73 40.76 5.34
N VAL A 23 -30.10 40.77 4.06
CA VAL A 23 -30.30 39.54 3.29
C VAL A 23 -28.99 38.76 3.14
N LEU A 24 -27.87 39.44 2.83
CA LEU A 24 -26.56 38.79 2.74
C LEU A 24 -26.11 38.16 4.06
N VAL A 25 -26.38 38.83 5.19
CA VAL A 25 -26.08 38.29 6.53
C VAL A 25 -26.88 37.01 6.80
N ILE A 26 -28.19 37.01 6.50
CA ILE A 26 -29.04 35.82 6.70
C ILE A 26 -28.58 34.67 5.79
N ILE A 27 -28.32 34.95 4.51
CA ILE A 27 -27.80 33.94 3.56
C ILE A 27 -26.43 33.40 4.03
N GLY A 28 -25.56 34.26 4.56
CA GLY A 28 -24.26 33.87 5.09
C GLY A 28 -24.36 32.90 6.27
N ILE A 29 -25.26 33.15 7.21
CA ILE A 29 -25.52 32.26 8.36
C ILE A 29 -26.07 30.91 7.87
N LEU A 30 -27.02 30.92 6.94
CA LEU A 30 -27.59 29.69 6.38
C LEU A 30 -26.55 28.87 5.62
N MET A 31 -25.71 29.51 4.80
CA MET A 31 -24.63 28.83 4.07
C MET A 31 -23.59 28.21 5.01
N ALA A 32 -23.25 28.89 6.11
CA ALA A 32 -22.30 28.37 7.10
C ALA A 32 -22.75 27.04 7.72
N LEU A 33 -24.07 26.85 7.92
CA LEU A 33 -24.64 25.60 8.43
C LEU A 33 -24.91 24.57 7.32
N ALA A 34 -25.34 25.02 6.15
CA ALA A 34 -25.75 24.14 5.06
C ALA A 34 -24.56 23.46 4.35
N VAL A 35 -23.45 24.18 4.14
CA VAL A 35 -22.29 23.65 3.37
C VAL A 35 -21.69 22.40 4.02
N PRO A 36 -21.35 22.36 5.33
CA PRO A 36 -20.81 21.15 5.96
C PRO A 36 -21.78 19.96 5.91
N ALA A 37 -23.08 20.23 6.09
CA ALA A 37 -24.11 19.19 6.04
C ALA A 37 -24.20 18.56 4.64
N VAL A 38 -24.28 19.39 3.60
CA VAL A 38 -24.32 18.93 2.20
C VAL A 38 -23.05 18.16 1.83
N MET A 39 -21.88 18.64 2.24
CA MET A 39 -20.61 17.93 2.00
C MET A 39 -20.58 16.54 2.64
N SER A 40 -21.10 16.39 3.86
CA SER A 40 -21.21 15.08 4.52
C SER A 40 -22.14 14.12 3.76
N TYR A 41 -23.28 14.62 3.25
CA TYR A 41 -24.20 13.83 2.44
C TYR A 41 -23.57 13.39 1.12
N ILE A 42 -22.85 14.28 0.44
CA ILE A 42 -22.12 13.95 -0.79
C ILE A 42 -21.07 12.86 -0.52
N LYS A 43 -20.29 12.98 0.56
CA LYS A 43 -19.30 11.96 0.94
C LYS A 43 -19.96 10.61 1.21
N LYS A 44 -21.06 10.58 1.99
CA LYS A 44 -21.79 9.32 2.27
C LYS A 44 -22.35 8.69 1.01
N ALA A 45 -22.86 9.48 0.08
CA ALA A 45 -23.36 8.98 -1.20
C ALA A 45 -22.21 8.41 -2.05
N ALA A 46 -21.06 9.07 -2.09
CA ALA A 46 -19.85 8.58 -2.76
C ALA A 46 -19.36 7.26 -2.13
N ASP A 47 -19.24 7.19 -0.80
CA ASP A 47 -18.85 5.98 -0.07
C ASP A 47 -19.85 4.84 -0.37
N THR A 48 -21.15 5.13 -0.42
CA THR A 48 -22.19 4.14 -0.75
C THR A 48 -22.03 3.60 -2.18
N LYS A 49 -21.71 4.48 -3.14
CA LYS A 49 -21.44 4.09 -4.53
C LYS A 49 -20.23 3.15 -4.60
N LEU A 50 -19.12 3.54 -3.98
CA LEU A 50 -17.89 2.72 -3.92
C LEU A 50 -18.14 1.35 -3.30
N ILE A 51 -18.91 1.30 -2.21
CA ILE A 51 -19.29 0.03 -1.56
C ILE A 51 -20.19 -0.82 -2.48
N SER A 52 -21.08 -0.20 -3.25
CA SER A 52 -21.93 -0.92 -4.22
C SER A 52 -21.10 -1.56 -5.33
N GLU A 53 -20.10 -0.85 -5.85
CA GLU A 53 -19.17 -1.38 -6.85
C GLU A 53 -18.26 -2.47 -6.24
N ALA A 54 -17.75 -2.28 -5.02
CA ALA A 54 -17.01 -3.33 -4.32
C ALA A 54 -17.85 -4.61 -4.06
N ARG A 55 -19.18 -4.52 -3.97
CA ARG A 55 -20.04 -5.71 -3.88
C ARG A 55 -20.03 -6.55 -5.15
N THR A 56 -19.96 -5.93 -6.33
CA THR A 56 -19.86 -6.69 -7.59
C THR A 56 -18.52 -7.45 -7.64
N VAL A 57 -17.45 -6.81 -7.17
CA VAL A 57 -16.12 -7.41 -7.00
C VAL A 57 -16.14 -8.60 -6.04
N MET A 58 -16.87 -8.49 -4.93
CA MET A 58 -17.04 -9.60 -3.99
C MET A 58 -17.70 -10.81 -4.67
N VAL A 59 -18.79 -10.59 -5.42
CA VAL A 59 -19.50 -11.66 -6.12
C VAL A 59 -18.58 -12.33 -7.15
N ALA A 60 -17.91 -11.54 -7.99
CA ALA A 60 -16.97 -12.06 -8.99
C ALA A 60 -15.80 -12.82 -8.35
N SER A 61 -15.27 -12.32 -7.22
CA SER A 61 -14.21 -12.98 -6.45
C SER A 61 -14.65 -14.36 -5.94
N LYS A 62 -15.86 -14.44 -5.36
CA LYS A 62 -16.43 -15.71 -4.87
C LYS A 62 -16.62 -16.70 -6.01
N GLU A 63 -17.13 -16.25 -7.15
CA GLU A 63 -17.34 -17.09 -8.33
C GLU A 63 -16.01 -17.64 -8.87
N LYS A 64 -14.99 -16.79 -9.01
CA LYS A 64 -13.66 -17.21 -9.43
C LYS A 64 -13.01 -18.20 -8.45
N GLY A 65 -13.19 -17.96 -7.15
CA GLY A 65 -12.73 -18.89 -6.11
C GLY A 65 -13.35 -20.29 -6.29
N ILE A 66 -14.67 -20.37 -6.53
CA ILE A 66 -15.37 -21.65 -6.74
C ILE A 66 -14.88 -22.35 -8.02
N GLU A 67 -14.68 -21.61 -9.11
CA GLU A 67 -14.11 -22.12 -10.36
C GLU A 67 -12.74 -22.76 -10.13
N LEU A 68 -11.83 -22.04 -9.47
CA LEU A 68 -10.48 -22.52 -9.19
C LEU A 68 -10.46 -23.71 -8.23
N VAL A 69 -11.41 -23.81 -7.29
CA VAL A 69 -11.57 -25.01 -6.44
C VAL A 69 -11.94 -26.22 -7.28
N LYS A 70 -12.90 -26.09 -8.21
CA LYS A 70 -13.31 -27.19 -9.10
C LYS A 70 -12.15 -27.67 -9.97
N GLU A 71 -11.25 -26.77 -10.35
CA GLU A 71 -10.06 -27.09 -11.14
C GLU A 71 -8.86 -27.58 -10.31
N GLY A 72 -8.94 -27.56 -8.98
CA GLY A 72 -7.78 -27.86 -8.11
C GLY A 72 -6.68 -26.79 -8.15
N LYS A 73 -6.99 -25.57 -8.57
CA LYS A 73 -6.05 -24.45 -8.80
C LYS A 73 -6.28 -23.25 -7.89
N LEU A 74 -6.86 -23.45 -6.70
CA LEU A 74 -7.18 -22.34 -5.79
C LEU A 74 -5.96 -21.44 -5.45
N HIS A 75 -4.74 -21.99 -5.46
CA HIS A 75 -3.49 -21.25 -5.31
C HIS A 75 -3.30 -20.13 -6.35
N GLN A 76 -4.01 -20.17 -7.49
CA GLN A 76 -3.94 -19.15 -8.54
C GLN A 76 -4.88 -17.95 -8.28
N LEU A 77 -5.73 -17.98 -7.26
CA LEU A 77 -6.68 -16.88 -6.99
C LEU A 77 -5.96 -15.54 -6.79
N THR A 78 -4.78 -15.57 -6.17
CA THR A 78 -3.96 -14.37 -5.89
C THR A 78 -3.13 -13.91 -7.08
N SER A 79 -3.11 -14.65 -8.18
CA SER A 79 -2.36 -14.30 -9.40
C SER A 79 -2.90 -13.05 -10.07
N SER A 80 -2.03 -12.32 -10.76
CA SER A 80 -2.42 -11.14 -11.54
C SER A 80 -3.50 -11.46 -12.58
N GLY A 81 -3.43 -12.64 -13.22
CA GLY A 81 -4.44 -13.08 -14.19
C GLY A 81 -5.83 -13.24 -13.57
N SER A 82 -5.92 -13.87 -12.39
CA SER A 82 -7.21 -14.01 -11.68
C SER A 82 -7.74 -12.67 -11.19
N LYS A 83 -6.87 -11.77 -10.72
CA LYS A 83 -7.26 -10.41 -10.31
C LYS A 83 -7.87 -9.62 -11.48
N THR A 84 -7.25 -9.66 -12.66
CA THR A 84 -7.77 -9.01 -13.87
C THR A 84 -9.10 -9.63 -14.31
N ASP A 85 -9.23 -10.96 -14.29
CA ASP A 85 -10.48 -11.66 -14.61
C ASP A 85 -11.63 -11.23 -13.68
N ILE A 86 -11.37 -11.17 -12.38
CA ILE A 86 -12.36 -10.72 -11.38
C ILE A 86 -12.82 -9.29 -11.67
N ILE A 87 -11.90 -8.36 -11.92
CA ILE A 87 -12.25 -6.97 -12.22
C ILE A 87 -13.10 -6.88 -13.49
N ASN A 88 -12.70 -7.56 -14.56
CA ASN A 88 -13.45 -7.55 -15.82
C ASN A 88 -14.89 -8.07 -15.63
N ARG A 89 -15.07 -9.12 -14.82
CA ARG A 89 -16.38 -9.69 -14.47
C ARG A 89 -17.22 -8.83 -13.54
N SER A 90 -16.58 -7.91 -12.83
CA SER A 90 -17.25 -6.99 -11.90
C SER A 90 -17.89 -5.79 -12.60
N GLU A 91 -17.55 -5.58 -13.89
CA GLU A 91 -18.05 -4.49 -14.73
C GLU A 91 -17.86 -3.10 -14.11
N ILE A 92 -16.81 -2.93 -13.31
CA ILE A 92 -16.47 -1.65 -12.71
C ILE A 92 -15.52 -0.87 -13.62
N GLU A 93 -15.83 0.40 -13.85
CA GLU A 93 -14.94 1.31 -14.57
C GLU A 93 -13.74 1.70 -13.70
N ASP A 94 -12.54 1.72 -14.29
CA ASP A 94 -11.28 2.10 -13.62
C ASP A 94 -11.02 1.34 -12.30
N GLY A 95 -11.44 0.07 -12.25
CA GLY A 95 -11.22 -0.81 -11.12
C GLY A 95 -9.87 -1.54 -11.16
N GLN A 96 -9.24 -1.73 -10.01
CA GLN A 96 -8.08 -2.59 -9.86
C GLN A 96 -8.15 -3.39 -8.56
N LEU A 97 -8.12 -4.73 -8.66
CA LEU A 97 -8.07 -5.59 -7.48
C LEU A 97 -6.65 -5.61 -6.93
N MET A 98 -6.42 -4.87 -5.86
CA MET A 98 -5.10 -4.70 -5.26
C MET A 98 -4.67 -5.99 -4.54
N GLU A 99 -5.58 -6.54 -3.74
CA GLU A 99 -5.37 -7.73 -2.93
C GLU A 99 -6.60 -8.62 -2.93
N ILE A 100 -6.39 -9.93 -2.87
CA ILE A 100 -7.43 -10.92 -2.60
C ILE A 100 -6.81 -12.06 -1.79
N GLN A 101 -7.53 -12.53 -0.78
CA GLN A 101 -7.11 -13.62 0.10
C GLN A 101 -8.03 -14.83 -0.08
N LEU A 102 -7.59 -15.98 0.44
CA LEU A 102 -8.48 -17.12 0.64
C LEU A 102 -9.36 -16.87 1.86
N ASN A 103 -10.57 -17.44 1.87
CA ASN A 103 -11.39 -17.44 3.08
C ASN A 103 -10.78 -18.33 4.17
N SER A 104 -11.27 -18.24 5.41
CA SER A 104 -10.71 -19.00 6.54
C SER A 104 -10.75 -20.52 6.35
N ALA A 105 -11.72 -21.03 5.60
CA ALA A 105 -11.83 -22.45 5.26
C ALA A 105 -10.89 -22.90 4.13
N LYS A 106 -10.13 -21.96 3.52
CA LYS A 106 -9.23 -22.18 2.38
C LYS A 106 -9.91 -22.90 1.21
N ASN A 107 -11.17 -22.57 0.96
CA ASN A 107 -12.01 -23.20 -0.07
C ASN A 107 -12.69 -22.18 -0.98
N GLY A 108 -12.16 -20.96 -1.06
CA GLY A 108 -12.65 -19.92 -1.96
C GLY A 108 -12.06 -18.56 -1.64
N ALA A 109 -12.60 -17.52 -2.28
CA ALA A 109 -12.20 -16.14 -2.02
C ALA A 109 -12.69 -15.64 -0.65
N GLY A 110 -11.82 -14.91 0.04
CA GLY A 110 -12.07 -14.25 1.31
C GLY A 110 -12.01 -12.73 1.16
N SER A 111 -11.32 -12.08 2.10
CA SER A 111 -11.15 -10.63 2.13
C SER A 111 -10.37 -10.12 0.91
N PHE A 112 -10.64 -8.88 0.51
CA PHE A 112 -9.95 -8.24 -0.61
C PHE A 112 -9.87 -6.73 -0.42
N VAL A 113 -9.00 -6.10 -1.21
CA VAL A 113 -8.95 -4.64 -1.36
C VAL A 113 -8.99 -4.29 -2.83
N VAL A 114 -9.93 -3.44 -3.21
CA VAL A 114 -10.09 -2.95 -4.58
C VAL A 114 -9.87 -1.44 -4.60
N LYS A 115 -9.15 -0.96 -5.61
CA LYS A 115 -9.10 0.44 -5.97
C LYS A 115 -10.20 0.71 -6.98
N ILE A 116 -11.02 1.73 -6.72
CA ILE A 116 -12.07 2.18 -7.64
C ILE A 116 -11.90 3.69 -7.77
N GLN A 117 -11.61 4.16 -8.99
CA GLN A 117 -11.21 5.55 -9.22
C GLN A 117 -10.00 5.91 -8.32
N ASP A 118 -10.15 6.90 -7.43
CA ASP A 118 -9.10 7.34 -6.51
C ASP A 118 -9.26 6.82 -5.08
N ALA A 119 -10.24 5.95 -4.82
CA ALA A 119 -10.53 5.42 -3.49
C ALA A 119 -10.20 3.93 -3.38
N TYR A 120 -9.93 3.47 -2.17
CA TYR A 120 -9.73 2.06 -1.87
C TYR A 120 -10.88 1.55 -1.00
N VAL A 121 -11.39 0.37 -1.32
CA VAL A 121 -12.42 -0.30 -0.54
C VAL A 121 -11.91 -1.65 -0.08
N ARG A 122 -11.90 -1.87 1.24
CA ARG A 122 -11.62 -3.16 1.85
C ARG A 122 -12.92 -3.89 2.12
N TYR A 123 -12.96 -5.16 1.74
CA TYR A 123 -13.99 -6.11 2.16
C TYR A 123 -13.38 -7.11 3.16
N ASP A 124 -14.00 -7.23 4.33
CA ASP A 124 -13.67 -8.21 5.37
C ASP A 124 -14.68 -9.35 5.32
N ASP A 125 -14.24 -10.54 4.90
CA ASP A 125 -15.12 -11.70 4.72
C ASP A 125 -15.62 -12.28 6.06
N ALA A 126 -14.84 -12.16 7.14
CA ALA A 126 -15.26 -12.66 8.44
C ALA A 126 -16.35 -11.78 9.05
N LYS A 127 -16.25 -10.45 8.87
CA LYS A 127 -17.23 -9.48 9.38
C LYS A 127 -18.35 -9.17 8.40
N GLN A 128 -18.24 -9.60 7.14
CA GLN A 128 -19.17 -9.27 6.06
C GLN A 128 -19.35 -7.75 5.92
N SER A 129 -18.25 -7.00 6.04
CA SER A 129 -18.26 -5.53 6.10
C SER A 129 -17.35 -4.90 5.06
N TYR A 130 -17.71 -3.69 4.63
CA TYR A 130 -16.92 -2.87 3.73
C TYR A 130 -16.42 -1.61 4.45
N GLU A 131 -15.21 -1.19 4.10
CA GLU A 131 -14.60 0.03 4.61
C GLU A 131 -13.92 0.78 3.47
N VAL A 132 -14.28 2.06 3.31
CA VAL A 132 -13.57 2.97 2.40
C VAL A 132 -12.33 3.49 3.11
N LEU A 133 -11.17 3.31 2.51
CA LEU A 133 -9.87 3.69 3.05
C LEU A 133 -9.39 4.98 2.39
N ASP A 134 -8.82 5.88 3.19
CA ASP A 134 -8.20 7.12 2.70
C ASP A 134 -6.89 6.85 1.93
N SER A 135 -6.27 5.68 2.13
CA SER A 135 -5.09 5.24 1.41
C SER A 135 -4.97 3.71 1.41
N TYR A 136 -4.23 3.18 0.44
CA TYR A 136 -3.83 1.77 0.43
C TYR A 136 -2.49 1.59 1.10
N ASN A 137 -2.51 1.22 2.39
CA ASN A 137 -1.32 0.76 3.09
C ASN A 137 -1.30 -0.77 3.11
N ASN A 138 -0.67 -1.35 2.10
CA ASN A 138 -0.35 -2.77 2.09
C ASN A 138 1.15 -2.97 2.25
N LEU A 139 1.60 -2.76 3.49
CA LEU A 139 2.97 -3.04 3.89
C LEU A 139 3.40 -4.40 3.31
N TYR A 140 2.59 -5.44 3.50
CA TYR A 140 2.86 -6.78 2.99
C TYR A 140 2.97 -6.88 1.46
N SER A 141 2.06 -6.32 0.67
CA SER A 141 2.15 -6.40 -0.80
C SER A 141 3.31 -5.59 -1.33
N LYS A 142 3.59 -4.40 -0.77
CA LYS A 142 4.76 -3.60 -1.14
C LYS A 142 6.04 -4.38 -0.81
N THR A 143 6.17 -4.87 0.42
CA THR A 143 7.36 -5.61 0.85
C THR A 143 7.51 -6.93 0.11
N ASN A 144 6.42 -7.56 -0.31
CA ASN A 144 6.45 -8.77 -1.12
C ASN A 144 7.02 -8.48 -2.51
N ILE A 145 6.50 -7.46 -3.20
CA ILE A 145 6.99 -7.03 -4.51
C ILE A 145 8.48 -6.68 -4.43
N ILE A 146 8.90 -5.96 -3.39
CA ILE A 146 10.31 -5.63 -3.16
C ILE A 146 11.14 -6.90 -3.00
N SER A 147 10.71 -7.82 -2.13
CA SER A 147 11.44 -9.06 -1.87
C SER A 147 11.59 -9.96 -3.11
N GLU A 148 10.52 -10.10 -3.90
CA GLU A 148 10.51 -10.87 -5.13
C GLU A 148 11.36 -10.21 -6.22
N SER A 149 11.31 -8.88 -6.32
CA SER A 149 12.11 -8.11 -7.28
C SER A 149 13.60 -8.25 -6.99
N ILE A 150 14.01 -8.14 -5.72
CA ILE A 150 15.41 -8.35 -5.29
C ILE A 150 15.89 -9.75 -5.69
N PHE A 151 15.09 -10.78 -5.41
CA PHE A 151 15.48 -12.17 -5.60
C PHE A 151 15.17 -12.76 -6.98
N SER A 152 14.60 -11.98 -7.90
CA SER A 152 14.39 -12.34 -9.30
C SER A 152 15.29 -11.54 -10.26
N ASN A 153 15.98 -10.51 -9.77
CA ASN A 153 16.88 -9.68 -10.57
C ASN A 153 18.31 -10.23 -10.56
N ASN A 154 18.84 -10.60 -11.72
CA ASN A 154 20.17 -11.21 -11.83
C ASN A 154 21.29 -10.33 -11.28
N LYS A 155 21.26 -9.00 -11.49
CA LYS A 155 22.29 -8.09 -10.98
C LYS A 155 22.25 -8.00 -9.45
N ALA A 156 21.03 -7.94 -8.89
CA ALA A 156 20.85 -7.95 -7.44
C ALA A 156 21.35 -9.27 -6.83
N ILE A 157 20.98 -10.42 -7.42
CA ILE A 157 21.43 -11.74 -6.98
C ILE A 157 22.96 -11.86 -7.02
N GLU A 158 23.60 -11.46 -8.12
CA GLU A 158 25.06 -11.48 -8.25
C GLU A 158 25.72 -10.66 -7.13
N LYS A 159 25.18 -9.47 -6.84
CA LYS A 159 25.70 -8.62 -5.78
C LYS A 159 25.53 -9.25 -4.40
N ILE A 160 24.36 -9.80 -4.10
CA ILE A 160 24.06 -10.50 -2.84
C ILE A 160 25.05 -11.63 -2.58
N ILE A 161 25.30 -12.47 -3.59
CA ILE A 161 26.24 -13.59 -3.48
C ILE A 161 27.68 -13.09 -3.33
N GLU A 162 28.08 -12.04 -4.07
CA GLU A 162 29.40 -11.40 -3.92
C GLU A 162 29.64 -10.94 -2.48
N VAL A 163 28.63 -10.34 -1.84
CA VAL A 163 28.70 -9.87 -0.44
C VAL A 163 28.91 -11.04 0.50
N PHE A 164 28.04 -12.05 0.43
CA PHE A 164 28.06 -13.16 1.36
C PHE A 164 29.25 -14.14 1.18
N ASN A 165 30.00 -14.00 0.09
CA ASN A 165 31.29 -14.69 -0.09
C ASN A 165 32.44 -13.98 0.66
N LYS A 166 32.24 -12.76 1.17
CA LYS A 166 33.24 -11.99 1.93
C LYS A 166 33.17 -12.26 3.45
N ASN A 167 32.65 -13.43 3.86
CA ASN A 167 32.49 -13.84 5.27
C ASN A 167 31.64 -12.86 6.11
N THR A 168 30.60 -12.27 5.53
CA THR A 168 29.52 -11.59 6.26
C THR A 168 28.24 -12.41 6.16
N ASP A 169 27.38 -12.27 7.16
CA ASP A 169 26.05 -12.90 7.18
C ASP A 169 24.92 -11.86 7.06
N THR A 170 25.24 -10.57 6.97
CA THR A 170 24.24 -9.48 6.92
C THR A 170 24.53 -8.49 5.80
N LEU A 171 23.48 -8.02 5.13
CA LEU A 171 23.51 -6.98 4.11
C LEU A 171 22.36 -6.00 4.36
N ASN A 172 22.64 -4.70 4.40
CA ASN A 172 21.64 -3.65 4.62
C ASN A 172 21.52 -2.71 3.41
N SER A 173 20.31 -2.19 3.17
CA SER A 173 19.96 -1.36 2.01
C SER A 173 20.67 -0.02 1.95
N GLU A 174 20.96 0.61 3.10
CA GLU A 174 21.64 1.92 3.14
C GLU A 174 23.17 1.79 3.07
N GLY A 175 23.71 0.56 3.05
CA GLY A 175 25.15 0.34 2.97
C GLY A 175 25.70 0.65 1.57
N LYS A 176 26.64 1.60 1.48
CA LYS A 176 27.19 2.15 0.22
C LYS A 176 27.71 1.11 -0.78
N ASN A 177 28.35 0.05 -0.30
CA ASN A 177 29.05 -0.91 -1.16
C ASN A 177 28.16 -2.04 -1.68
N TYR A 178 27.03 -2.29 -1.02
CA TYR A 178 26.26 -3.52 -1.16
C TYR A 178 24.76 -3.28 -1.28
N GLY A 179 24.19 -2.42 -0.45
CA GLY A 179 22.77 -2.06 -0.50
C GLY A 179 22.43 -1.11 -1.64
N ILE A 180 23.20 -0.02 -1.79
CA ILE A 180 22.97 0.98 -2.85
C ILE A 180 23.02 0.34 -4.25
N PRO A 181 24.02 -0.48 -4.62
CA PRO A 181 24.03 -1.13 -5.94
C PRO A 181 22.82 -2.04 -6.20
N ILE A 182 22.25 -2.66 -5.16
CA ILE A 182 21.02 -3.47 -5.29
C ILE A 182 19.82 -2.55 -5.54
N ARG A 183 19.70 -1.42 -4.83
CA ARG A 183 18.65 -0.42 -5.10
C ARG A 183 18.71 0.09 -6.53
N GLU A 184 19.90 0.47 -6.99
CA GLU A 184 20.13 0.95 -8.36
C GLU A 184 19.74 -0.10 -9.41
N ALA A 185 20.04 -1.38 -9.17
CA ALA A 185 19.68 -2.47 -10.06
C ALA A 185 18.15 -2.71 -10.17
N LEU A 186 17.36 -2.20 -9.23
CA LEU A 186 15.93 -2.43 -9.11
C LEU A 186 15.08 -1.18 -9.37
N ALA A 187 15.71 -0.02 -9.51
CA ALA A 187 15.02 1.27 -9.57
C ALA A 187 13.90 1.31 -10.63
N ASP A 188 14.17 0.83 -11.84
CA ASP A 188 13.18 0.81 -12.92
C ASP A 188 12.02 -0.15 -12.62
N THR A 189 12.33 -1.37 -12.19
CA THR A 189 11.33 -2.41 -11.88
C THR A 189 10.41 -1.99 -10.73
N LEU A 190 10.97 -1.40 -9.68
CA LEU A 190 10.18 -0.94 -8.54
C LEU A 190 9.36 0.30 -8.87
N LYS A 191 9.90 1.21 -9.70
CA LYS A 191 9.18 2.39 -10.18
C LYS A 191 7.97 2.01 -11.04
N GLU A 192 8.09 0.99 -11.89
CA GLU A 192 6.96 0.42 -12.64
C GLU A 192 5.86 -0.14 -11.71
N ALA A 193 6.25 -0.68 -10.56
CA ALA A 193 5.34 -1.14 -9.51
C ALA A 193 4.81 -0.01 -8.60
N GLY A 194 5.15 1.26 -8.88
CA GLY A 194 4.75 2.41 -8.07
C GLY A 194 5.47 2.50 -6.72
N ILE A 195 6.64 1.87 -6.59
CA ILE A 195 7.50 1.87 -5.39
C ILE A 195 8.72 2.74 -5.67
N THR A 196 8.97 3.69 -4.79
CA THR A 196 10.10 4.63 -4.86
C THR A 196 11.21 4.24 -3.88
N ASP A 197 12.38 4.85 -4.02
CA ASP A 197 13.53 4.58 -3.14
C ASP A 197 13.24 4.93 -1.66
N ASP A 198 12.29 5.84 -1.43
CA ASP A 198 11.87 6.31 -0.10
C ASP A 198 10.79 5.42 0.56
N ASP A 199 10.20 4.49 -0.19
CA ASP A 199 9.13 3.61 0.31
C ASP A 199 9.66 2.47 1.20
N TYR A 200 10.96 2.21 1.22
CA TYR A 200 11.48 1.03 1.89
C TYR A 200 12.96 1.16 2.26
N SER A 201 13.34 0.35 3.24
CA SER A 201 14.71 -0.12 3.47
C SER A 201 14.64 -1.63 3.67
N PHE A 202 15.76 -2.32 3.51
CA PHE A 202 15.79 -3.77 3.67
C PHE A 202 17.08 -4.25 4.32
N ARG A 203 16.98 -5.42 4.96
CA ARG A 203 18.10 -6.19 5.47
C ARG A 203 17.96 -7.64 4.99
N ILE A 204 19.04 -8.20 4.45
CA ILE A 204 19.14 -9.60 4.06
C ILE A 204 20.11 -10.28 5.02
N ASP A 205 19.68 -11.37 5.63
CA ASP A 205 20.54 -12.22 6.45
C ASP A 205 20.74 -13.58 5.80
N LYS A 206 21.99 -14.02 5.72
CA LYS A 206 22.35 -15.40 5.38
C LYS A 206 22.18 -16.27 6.61
N LYS A 207 21.46 -17.38 6.44
CA LYS A 207 21.26 -18.41 7.45
C LYS A 207 21.96 -19.69 7.00
N VAL A 208 21.99 -20.68 7.90
CA VAL A 208 22.57 -22.00 7.62
C VAL A 208 21.87 -22.69 6.44
N ASN A 209 22.59 -23.59 5.75
CA ASN A 209 22.06 -24.43 4.67
C ASN A 209 21.46 -23.66 3.48
N ASN A 210 22.11 -22.58 3.05
CA ASN A 210 21.68 -21.72 1.93
C ASN A 210 20.27 -21.12 2.13
N LYS A 211 19.85 -20.96 3.39
CA LYS A 211 18.62 -20.23 3.72
C LYS A 211 18.94 -18.76 3.91
N TYR A 212 17.98 -17.91 3.55
CA TYR A 212 18.11 -16.47 3.65
C TYR A 212 16.81 -15.89 4.18
N THR A 213 16.92 -14.81 4.94
CA THR A 213 15.78 -13.98 5.29
C THR A 213 15.97 -12.61 4.66
N ILE A 214 14.90 -12.06 4.08
CA ILE A 214 14.84 -10.66 3.71
C ILE A 214 13.77 -9.98 4.55
N THR A 215 14.15 -8.91 5.21
CA THR A 215 13.28 -8.08 6.03
C THR A 215 13.19 -6.71 5.40
N VAL A 216 11.98 -6.23 5.13
CA VAL A 216 11.73 -4.96 4.43
C VAL A 216 10.87 -4.07 5.32
N SER A 217 11.23 -2.79 5.44
CA SER A 217 10.52 -1.80 6.25
C SER A 217 9.39 -1.09 5.51
N ASP A 218 8.46 -0.49 6.26
CA ASP A 218 7.31 0.26 5.73
C ASP A 218 7.62 1.64 5.14
N ARG A 219 8.85 2.12 5.37
CA ARG A 219 9.44 3.31 4.77
C ARG A 219 10.95 3.19 4.74
N ARG A 220 11.62 4.08 4.01
CA ARG A 220 13.07 4.23 4.11
C ARG A 220 13.49 4.76 5.49
N ILE A 221 14.55 4.18 6.03
CA ILE A 221 15.20 4.64 7.26
C ILE A 221 16.33 5.61 6.93
N ILE A 222 16.51 6.64 7.77
CA ILE A 222 17.49 7.71 7.56
C ILE A 222 18.28 8.02 8.83
N GLU A 223 19.39 8.76 8.74
CA GLU A 223 20.27 9.01 9.89
C GLU A 223 19.58 9.70 11.08
N THR A 224 18.60 10.57 10.81
CA THR A 224 17.83 11.25 11.86
C THR A 224 17.00 10.28 12.69
N ASP A 225 16.64 9.12 12.15
CA ASP A 225 15.90 8.10 12.89
C ASP A 225 16.72 7.49 14.04
N ILE A 226 18.03 7.38 13.87
CA ILE A 226 18.95 6.86 14.89
C ILE A 226 18.95 7.82 16.09
N ASN A 227 19.10 9.12 15.82
CA ASN A 227 19.16 10.15 16.86
C ASN A 227 17.84 10.30 17.61
N ASN A 228 16.73 10.06 16.93
CA ASN A 228 15.39 10.14 17.49
C ASN A 228 14.95 8.82 18.16
N ASN A 229 15.78 7.77 18.11
CA ASN A 229 15.45 6.44 18.59
C ASN A 229 14.12 5.93 17.98
N SER A 230 13.91 6.23 16.70
CA SER A 230 12.72 5.87 15.93
C SER A 230 12.62 4.36 15.75
N THR A 231 11.38 3.90 15.56
CA THR A 231 11.07 2.52 15.17
C THR A 231 10.38 2.48 13.81
N VAL A 232 10.41 1.31 13.18
CA VAL A 232 9.80 1.08 11.87
C VAL A 232 9.14 -0.30 11.84
N ASN A 233 7.98 -0.42 11.18
CA ASN A 233 7.38 -1.74 10.99
C ASN A 233 8.16 -2.47 9.90
N VAL A 234 8.37 -3.77 10.09
CA VAL A 234 9.12 -4.61 9.16
C VAL A 234 8.38 -5.90 8.87
N VAL A 235 8.50 -6.37 7.63
CA VAL A 235 7.99 -7.67 7.19
C VAL A 235 9.15 -8.53 6.72
N GLN A 236 9.22 -9.76 7.20
CA GLN A 236 10.25 -10.73 6.89
C GLN A 236 9.71 -11.88 6.04
N TYR A 237 10.49 -12.23 5.03
CA TYR A 237 10.27 -13.36 4.13
C TYR A 237 11.47 -14.31 4.19
N SER A 238 11.19 -15.60 4.05
CA SER A 238 12.21 -16.65 4.00
C SER A 238 12.43 -17.16 2.59
N TYR A 239 13.68 -17.41 2.23
CA TYR A 239 14.08 -17.94 0.92
C TYR A 239 15.12 -19.05 1.08
N GLN A 240 15.14 -19.97 0.12
CA GLN A 240 16.21 -20.96 -0.04
C GLN A 240 16.92 -20.74 -1.38
N TYR A 241 18.25 -20.61 -1.33
CA TYR A 241 19.05 -20.44 -2.53
C TYR A 241 19.39 -21.80 -3.14
N ASP A 242 19.04 -21.96 -4.41
CA ASP A 242 19.47 -23.06 -5.26
C ASP A 242 20.78 -22.67 -5.97
N PRO A 243 21.93 -23.24 -5.58
CA PRO A 243 23.22 -22.89 -6.15
C PRO A 243 23.40 -23.40 -7.59
N VAL A 244 22.64 -24.42 -8.01
CA VAL A 244 22.72 -24.99 -9.36
C VAL A 244 22.04 -24.05 -10.35
N ASN A 245 20.82 -23.63 -10.02
CA ASN A 245 20.01 -22.76 -10.89
C ASN A 245 20.23 -21.26 -10.63
N LYS A 246 21.03 -20.91 -9.61
CA LYS A 246 21.29 -19.53 -9.15
C LYS A 246 20.00 -18.75 -8.86
N LYS A 247 19.05 -19.39 -8.19
CA LYS A 247 17.73 -18.83 -7.92
C LYS A 247 17.40 -18.91 -6.44
N PHE A 248 16.69 -17.90 -5.95
CA PHE A 248 16.08 -17.92 -4.63
C PHE A 248 14.64 -18.40 -4.73
N ILE A 249 14.30 -19.41 -3.94
CA ILE A 249 12.97 -20.01 -3.88
C ILE A 249 12.32 -19.57 -2.58
N LYS A 250 11.24 -18.82 -2.69
CA LYS A 250 10.47 -18.34 -1.54
C LYS A 250 9.94 -19.52 -0.72
N GLN A 251 10.03 -19.41 0.59
CA GLN A 251 9.53 -20.39 1.55
C GLN A 251 8.26 -19.87 2.21
N ASP A 252 7.45 -20.78 2.75
CA ASP A 252 6.28 -20.43 3.55
C ASP A 252 6.69 -19.80 4.89
N GLY A 253 5.79 -18.99 5.45
CA GLY A 253 6.01 -18.27 6.69
C GLY A 253 6.47 -16.84 6.43
N ILE A 254 5.58 -15.90 6.73
CA ILE A 254 5.83 -14.46 6.69
C ILE A 254 5.68 -13.96 8.11
N LYS A 255 6.64 -13.14 8.54
CA LYS A 255 6.62 -12.55 9.88
C LYS A 255 6.60 -11.03 9.82
N THR A 256 6.07 -10.40 10.84
CA THR A 256 6.13 -8.94 11.03
C THR A 256 6.62 -8.61 12.43
N ALA A 257 7.31 -7.49 12.56
CA ALA A 257 7.79 -6.97 13.84
C ALA A 257 7.94 -5.45 13.77
N VAL A 258 8.28 -4.84 14.91
CA VAL A 258 8.70 -3.45 15.01
C VAL A 258 10.19 -3.44 15.30
N SER A 259 11.00 -2.90 14.37
CA SER A 259 12.46 -2.84 14.52
C SER A 259 12.91 -1.43 14.93
N LYS A 260 13.93 -1.36 15.79
CA LYS A 260 14.67 -0.11 16.04
C LYS A 260 15.64 0.17 14.90
N ILE A 261 16.11 1.41 14.84
CA ILE A 261 17.07 1.85 13.84
C ILE A 261 18.40 2.15 14.53
N VAL A 262 19.47 1.52 14.06
CA VAL A 262 20.81 1.58 14.66
C VAL A 262 21.87 1.92 13.63
N ASN A 263 23.09 2.21 14.09
CA ASN A 263 24.25 2.35 13.22
C ASN A 263 24.69 0.97 12.70
N GLY A 264 24.48 0.74 11.42
CA GLY A 264 25.12 -0.34 10.68
C GLY A 264 26.59 -0.01 10.39
N ASN A 265 27.43 -1.04 10.35
CA ASN A 265 28.86 -0.91 10.03
C ASN A 265 29.18 -1.58 8.70
N TYR A 266 30.15 -1.01 7.98
CA TYR A 266 30.75 -1.66 6.83
C TYR A 266 31.93 -2.53 7.27
N ASN A 267 31.80 -3.86 7.19
CA ASN A 267 32.90 -4.83 7.35
C ASN A 267 33.83 -4.61 8.58
N GLY A 268 33.31 -4.02 9.67
CA GLY A 268 34.08 -3.80 10.90
C GLY A 268 35.14 -2.70 10.86
N THR A 269 35.20 -1.85 9.83
CA THR A 269 36.08 -0.65 9.82
C THR A 269 35.26 0.60 10.19
N SER A 270 35.66 1.24 11.29
CA SER A 270 34.85 2.16 12.11
C SER A 270 34.60 3.58 11.56
N SER A 271 34.78 3.85 10.27
CA SER A 271 34.60 5.22 9.75
C SER A 271 33.25 5.47 9.06
N ASP A 272 32.66 4.44 8.43
CA ASP A 272 31.49 4.62 7.58
C ASP A 272 30.29 3.89 8.19
N THR A 273 29.47 4.64 8.93
CA THR A 273 28.19 4.18 9.51
C THR A 273 27.03 4.55 8.60
N TYR A 274 25.95 3.78 8.67
CA TYR A 274 24.70 4.06 7.96
C TYR A 274 23.49 3.57 8.77
N PRO A 275 22.28 4.06 8.51
CA PRO A 275 21.07 3.55 9.16
C PRO A 275 20.81 2.08 8.81
N ALA A 276 20.60 1.24 9.83
CA ALA A 276 20.31 -0.17 9.66
C ALA A 276 19.17 -0.62 10.58
N LEU A 277 18.48 -1.69 10.16
CA LEU A 277 17.44 -2.35 10.96
C LEU A 277 18.11 -3.18 12.06
N ASP A 278 17.74 -2.91 13.30
CA ASP A 278 18.16 -3.68 14.47
C ASP A 278 17.27 -4.93 14.61
N LEU A 279 17.56 -5.94 13.80
CA LEU A 279 16.87 -7.23 13.86
C LEU A 279 17.49 -8.19 14.86
N ASP A 280 18.75 -7.97 15.24
CA ASP A 280 19.48 -8.85 16.17
C ASP A 280 19.02 -8.65 17.62
N SER A 281 18.43 -7.49 17.94
CA SER A 281 17.79 -7.23 19.24
C SER A 281 16.40 -7.85 19.40
N LEU A 282 15.78 -8.34 18.31
CA LEU A 282 14.44 -8.92 18.34
C LEU A 282 14.50 -10.40 18.75
N GLU A 283 13.67 -10.78 19.70
CA GLU A 283 13.46 -12.18 20.10
C GLU A 283 12.31 -12.81 19.31
N ASP A 284 12.20 -14.15 19.30
CA ASP A 284 11.14 -14.87 18.59
C ASP A 284 9.72 -14.41 18.96
N LYS A 285 9.52 -13.97 20.21
CA LYS A 285 8.23 -13.47 20.72
C LYS A 285 7.84 -12.10 20.15
N ASP A 286 8.80 -11.34 19.63
CA ASP A 286 8.60 -10.01 19.08
C ASP A 286 8.14 -10.09 17.60
N TRP A 287 8.19 -11.29 17.02
CA TRP A 287 7.71 -11.57 15.68
C TRP A 287 6.30 -12.17 15.70
N GLU A 288 5.43 -11.62 14.87
CA GLU A 288 4.08 -12.14 14.63
C GLU A 288 4.00 -12.80 13.25
N ASP A 289 3.37 -13.98 13.15
CA ASP A 289 3.12 -14.62 11.87
C ASP A 289 1.96 -13.93 11.13
N ILE A 290 2.19 -13.51 9.89
CA ILE A 290 1.15 -13.02 8.98
C ILE A 290 0.43 -14.24 8.38
N LYS A 291 -0.86 -14.39 8.69
CA LYS A 291 -1.72 -15.51 8.24
C LYS A 291 -2.35 -15.27 6.88
#